data_AF-A0A1A8AW10-F1
#
_entry.id   AF-A0A1A8AW10-F1
#
_cell.length_a   1.000
_cell.length_b   1.000
_cell.length_c   1.000
_cell.angle_alpha   90.00
_cell.angle_beta   90.00
_cell.angle_gamma   90.00
#
_symmetry.space_group_name_H-M   'P 1'
#
loop_
_entity.id
_entity.type
_entity.pdbx_description
1 polymer ?
#
loop_
_entity_poly.entity_id
_entity_poly.type
_entity_poly.pdbx_seq_one_letter_code
_entity_poly.pdbx_strand_id
1 'polypeptide(L)'
;MGILSATKESLSGLLFFTSWRRGTLIDNSLSKESRACLAYLLFVQLISMEGFPAVFSPVFILQGNMEHINHLLSSKKESHLLKGLALFSKSLEKVEDNSLPVGLLELKSFGKAPQNLRYVLINCPLQHLRKSGLQDFQLFINKLDAEAKHKFFRCMLKTSNHAGVEAYIVKNIKNEIQSSMKGNANKWFLGPDLLPLLELVLHLPQGAETDLLTNMDKIMETLNLLRYLLIRDQQLKSSVEMWKELCRIKDQYLKIVRVCISMSRAYYCAELKSLKEDIQLKAKEARDAARSTRLIKTMTTRDVKVSNMSPQVQYQVLQSALVTFDMMESVVVRIEEITEEKLSKMH
;
A
#
# COMPACT_ATOMS: atom_id res chain seq x y z
N MET A 1 -2.49 44.94 8.94
CA MET A 1 -3.05 45.15 7.58
C MET A 1 -2.10 44.57 6.54
N GLY A 2 -2.23 43.28 6.23
CA GLY A 2 -1.44 42.60 5.19
C GLY A 2 -2.31 42.27 3.98
N ILE A 3 -2.86 43.28 3.33
CA ILE A 3 -3.40 43.08 1.98
C ILE A 3 -2.17 42.77 1.11
N LEU A 4 -2.19 41.68 0.36
CA LEU A 4 -1.37 41.56 -0.84
C LEU A 4 -1.81 42.71 -1.76
N SER A 5 -1.24 43.91 -1.54
CA SER A 5 -1.72 45.19 -2.09
C SER A 5 -1.76 45.20 -3.61
N ALA A 6 -1.07 44.25 -4.24
CA ALA A 6 -1.06 44.00 -5.66
C ALA A 6 -2.36 43.38 -6.22
N THR A 7 -3.10 42.55 -5.46
CA THR A 7 -4.21 41.75 -6.02
C THR A 7 -5.61 42.30 -5.73
N LYS A 8 -5.78 43.19 -4.73
CA LYS A 8 -7.07 43.75 -4.28
C LYS A 8 -8.14 42.70 -3.88
N GLU A 9 -7.79 41.43 -3.75
CA GLU A 9 -8.70 40.32 -3.36
C GLU A 9 -8.39 39.83 -1.94
N SER A 10 -9.40 39.34 -1.21
CA SER A 10 -9.21 38.75 0.12
C SER A 10 -8.52 37.38 0.03
N LEU A 11 -7.79 36.97 1.07
CA LEU A 11 -7.11 35.66 1.12
C LEU A 11 -8.09 34.48 0.98
N SER A 12 -9.27 34.58 1.63
CA SER A 12 -10.34 33.59 1.47
C SER A 12 -10.91 33.58 0.06
N GLY A 13 -11.05 34.77 -0.55
CA GLY A 13 -11.36 34.93 -1.97
C GLY A 13 -10.41 34.13 -2.84
N LEU A 14 -9.11 34.42 -2.75
CA LEU A 14 -8.08 33.77 -3.56
C LEU A 14 -8.01 32.25 -3.39
N LEU A 15 -8.25 31.73 -2.19
CA LEU A 15 -8.07 30.31 -1.86
C LEU A 15 -9.33 29.45 -2.05
N PHE A 16 -10.52 29.97 -1.72
CA PHE A 16 -11.75 29.19 -1.65
C PHE A 16 -12.84 29.65 -2.61
N PHE A 17 -12.79 30.90 -3.09
CA PHE A 17 -13.79 31.42 -4.01
C PHE A 17 -13.15 31.67 -5.36
N THR A 18 -13.48 30.87 -6.37
CA THR A 18 -13.03 31.17 -7.73
C THR A 18 -13.49 32.57 -8.11
N SER A 19 -12.53 33.49 -8.30
CA SER A 19 -12.83 34.83 -8.80
C SER A 19 -13.50 34.68 -10.18
N TRP A 20 -14.82 34.69 -10.19
CA TRP A 20 -15.63 34.83 -11.41
C TRP A 20 -15.45 36.21 -12.05
N ARG A 21 -14.57 37.06 -11.52
CA ARG A 21 -14.40 38.46 -11.91
C ARG A 21 -12.96 38.80 -12.29
N ARG A 22 -12.40 38.13 -13.30
CA ARG A 22 -11.62 38.79 -14.37
C ARG A 22 -11.12 37.79 -15.40
N GLY A 23 -11.55 37.98 -16.65
CA GLY A 23 -11.06 37.29 -17.84
C GLY A 23 -9.66 37.74 -18.22
N THR A 24 -8.66 37.47 -17.38
CA THR A 24 -7.25 37.54 -17.77
C THR A 24 -6.79 36.14 -18.17
N LEU A 25 -6.29 36.02 -19.40
CA LEU A 25 -5.65 34.84 -20.01
C LEU A 25 -4.35 34.47 -19.28
N ILE A 26 -4.40 34.27 -17.96
CA ILE A 26 -3.33 33.59 -17.23
C ILE A 26 -3.61 32.11 -17.37
N ASP A 27 -2.61 31.33 -17.78
CA ASP A 27 -2.72 29.88 -17.85
C ASP A 27 -3.31 29.35 -16.53
N ASN A 28 -4.47 28.71 -16.63
CA ASN A 28 -5.21 28.15 -15.51
C ASN A 28 -4.34 27.18 -14.67
N SER A 29 -3.27 26.62 -15.25
CA SER A 29 -2.29 25.77 -14.55
C SER A 29 -1.44 26.58 -13.56
N LEU A 30 -0.77 27.64 -14.01
CA LEU A 30 0.06 28.56 -13.22
C LEU A 30 -0.74 29.22 -12.08
N SER A 31 -2.02 29.50 -12.33
CA SER A 31 -2.96 30.01 -11.31
C SER A 31 -3.26 29.00 -10.19
N LYS A 32 -3.32 27.69 -10.51
CA LYS A 32 -3.54 26.63 -9.50
C LYS A 32 -2.29 26.38 -8.67
N GLU A 33 -1.12 26.37 -9.31
CA GLU A 33 0.18 26.19 -8.63
C GLU A 33 0.42 27.31 -7.61
N SER A 34 0.17 28.55 -8.03
CA SER A 34 0.32 29.73 -7.19
C SER A 34 -0.63 29.69 -5.99
N ARG A 35 -1.91 29.33 -6.20
CA ARG A 35 -2.89 29.20 -5.11
C ARG A 35 -2.55 28.08 -4.15
N ALA A 36 -2.07 26.94 -4.63
CA ALA A 36 -1.66 25.85 -3.75
C ALA A 36 -0.42 26.19 -2.92
N CYS A 37 0.54 26.91 -3.51
CA CYS A 37 1.67 27.46 -2.75
C CYS A 37 1.22 28.51 -1.73
N LEU A 38 0.26 29.36 -2.06
CA LEU A 38 -0.33 30.31 -1.12
C LEU A 38 -1.02 29.59 0.05
N ALA A 39 -1.77 28.52 -0.22
CA ALA A 39 -2.40 27.70 0.81
C ALA A 39 -1.38 27.12 1.77
N TYR A 40 -0.24 26.63 1.27
CA TYR A 40 0.88 26.19 2.10
C TYR A 40 1.45 27.32 2.98
N LEU A 41 1.73 28.49 2.40
CA LEU A 41 2.28 29.61 3.16
C LEU A 41 1.32 30.08 4.26
N LEU A 42 0.01 30.07 3.97
CA LEU A 42 -1.01 30.46 4.91
C LEU A 42 -1.21 29.41 6.01
N PHE A 43 -1.55 28.17 5.67
CA PHE A 43 -1.98 27.16 6.65
C PHE A 43 -0.84 26.39 7.32
N VAL A 44 0.34 26.33 6.70
CA VAL A 44 1.52 25.63 7.25
C VAL A 44 2.51 26.63 7.84
N GLN A 45 2.88 27.67 7.08
CA GLN A 45 3.84 28.67 7.54
C GLN A 45 3.20 29.80 8.35
N LEU A 46 1.86 29.83 8.44
CA LEU A 46 1.08 30.80 9.22
C LEU A 46 1.28 32.26 8.78
N ILE A 47 1.73 32.49 7.54
CA ILE A 47 1.97 33.83 7.00
C ILE A 47 0.62 34.51 6.72
N SER A 48 0.41 35.68 7.30
CA SER A 48 -0.81 36.49 7.15
C SER A 48 -2.10 35.79 7.61
N MET A 49 -2.01 34.82 8.54
CA MET A 49 -3.17 34.14 9.10
C MET A 49 -4.15 35.08 9.81
N GLU A 50 -3.67 36.19 10.37
CA GLU A 50 -4.51 37.24 10.97
C GLU A 50 -5.49 37.87 9.98
N GLY A 51 -5.16 37.87 8.69
CA GLY A 51 -6.03 38.37 7.62
C GLY A 51 -6.99 37.33 7.07
N PHE A 52 -6.91 36.08 7.54
CA PHE A 52 -7.78 34.99 7.12
C PHE A 52 -8.98 34.86 8.07
N PRO A 53 -10.22 34.66 7.57
CA PRO A 53 -11.39 34.52 8.43
C PRO A 53 -11.23 33.41 9.48
N ALA A 54 -11.71 33.65 10.69
CA ALA A 54 -11.75 32.64 11.74
C ALA A 54 -12.74 31.53 11.37
N VAL A 55 -12.21 30.41 10.87
CA VAL A 55 -13.00 29.21 10.55
C VAL A 55 -12.81 28.19 11.66
N PHE A 56 -13.89 27.88 12.37
CA PHE A 56 -13.86 26.96 13.51
C PHE A 56 -13.96 25.48 13.12
N SER A 57 -14.43 25.16 11.92
CA SER A 57 -14.54 23.78 11.44
C SER A 57 -13.23 23.32 10.77
N PRO A 58 -12.48 22.37 11.37
CA PRO A 58 -11.28 21.81 10.75
C PRO A 58 -11.60 21.06 9.46
N VAL A 59 -12.77 20.43 9.40
CA VAL A 59 -13.24 19.69 8.22
C VAL A 59 -13.46 20.63 7.03
N PHE A 60 -13.98 21.85 7.26
CA PHE A 60 -14.12 22.85 6.20
C PHE A 60 -12.75 23.25 5.63
N ILE A 61 -11.77 23.51 6.50
CA ILE A 61 -10.41 23.85 6.07
C ILE A 61 -9.77 22.69 5.29
N LEU A 62 -9.94 21.45 5.77
CA LEU A 62 -9.49 20.27 5.05
C LEU A 62 -10.11 20.22 3.65
N GLN A 63 -11.44 20.29 3.54
CA GLN A 63 -12.15 20.23 2.25
C GLN A 63 -11.63 21.27 1.27
N GLY A 64 -11.49 22.52 1.72
CA GLY A 64 -10.99 23.59 0.88
C GLY A 64 -9.52 23.38 0.47
N ASN A 65 -8.69 22.82 1.35
CA ASN A 65 -7.29 22.53 1.04
C ASN A 65 -7.09 21.30 0.16
N MET A 66 -8.07 20.38 0.07
CA MET A 66 -7.89 19.13 -0.69
C MET A 66 -7.55 19.36 -2.17
N GLU A 67 -8.09 20.40 -2.82
CA GLU A 67 -7.72 20.70 -4.21
C GLU A 67 -6.25 21.13 -4.35
N HIS A 68 -5.79 21.96 -3.42
CA HIS A 68 -4.40 22.44 -3.35
C HIS A 68 -3.43 21.30 -3.05
N ILE A 69 -3.79 20.45 -2.08
CA ILE A 69 -3.04 19.22 -1.73
C ILE A 69 -2.91 18.31 -2.95
N ASN A 70 -4.03 18.04 -3.64
CA ASN A 70 -4.02 17.21 -4.85
C ASN A 70 -3.08 17.76 -5.92
N HIS A 71 -3.13 19.07 -6.13
CA HIS A 71 -2.31 19.71 -7.13
C HIS A 71 -0.81 19.59 -6.80
N LEU A 72 -0.43 19.85 -5.54
CA LEU A 72 0.95 19.71 -5.08
C LEU A 72 1.45 18.27 -5.13
N LEU A 73 0.65 17.31 -4.66
CA LEU A 73 1.01 15.88 -4.63
C LEU A 73 1.05 15.23 -6.02
N SER A 74 0.40 15.83 -7.02
CA SER A 74 0.50 15.37 -8.42
C SER A 74 1.81 15.76 -9.10
N SER A 75 2.61 16.63 -8.50
CA SER A 75 3.88 17.09 -9.06
C SER A 75 5.01 16.08 -8.85
N LYS A 76 6.00 16.10 -9.76
CA LYS A 76 7.27 15.36 -9.59
C LYS A 76 8.34 16.17 -8.86
N LYS A 77 8.09 17.47 -8.62
CA LYS A 77 9.05 18.37 -7.97
C LYS A 77 9.07 18.09 -6.46
N GLU A 78 10.25 17.83 -5.90
CA GLU A 78 10.43 17.61 -4.46
C GLU A 78 9.83 18.74 -3.61
N SER A 79 10.07 19.99 -3.99
CA SER A 79 9.53 21.16 -3.29
C SER A 79 8.00 21.21 -3.27
N HIS A 80 7.33 20.70 -4.31
CA HIS A 80 5.87 20.62 -4.35
C HIS A 80 5.37 19.48 -3.48
N LEU A 81 6.00 18.31 -3.55
CA LEU A 81 5.65 17.16 -2.72
C LEU A 81 5.79 17.48 -1.23
N LEU A 82 6.89 18.12 -0.82
CA LEU A 82 7.09 18.57 0.56
C LEU A 82 5.96 19.49 1.03
N LYS A 83 5.61 20.50 0.23
CA LYS A 83 4.51 21.43 0.55
C LYS A 83 3.16 20.72 0.61
N GLY A 84 2.91 19.80 -0.32
CA GLY A 84 1.66 19.06 -0.41
C GLY A 84 1.45 18.14 0.79
N LEU A 85 2.49 17.40 1.18
CA LEU A 85 2.49 16.53 2.37
C LEU A 85 2.30 17.36 3.65
N ALA A 86 3.11 18.41 3.83
CA ALA A 86 2.99 19.29 4.99
C ALA A 86 1.60 19.94 5.10
N LEU A 87 1.04 20.42 3.98
CA LEU A 87 -0.31 20.99 3.94
C LEU A 87 -1.38 19.94 4.26
N PHE A 88 -1.20 18.70 3.80
CA PHE A 88 -2.14 17.62 4.08
C PHE A 88 -2.12 17.25 5.55
N SER A 89 -0.93 16.99 6.10
CA SER A 89 -0.72 16.70 7.52
C SER A 89 -1.33 17.79 8.39
N LYS A 90 -1.01 19.06 8.12
CA LYS A 90 -1.48 20.20 8.90
C LYS A 90 -3.00 20.39 8.84
N SER A 91 -3.61 20.08 7.70
CA SER A 91 -5.07 20.13 7.52
C SER A 91 -5.79 19.00 8.26
N LEU A 92 -5.12 17.86 8.46
CA LEU A 92 -5.67 16.71 9.20
C LEU A 92 -5.44 16.78 10.71
N GLU A 93 -4.36 17.42 11.19
CA GLU A 93 -3.99 17.47 12.62
C GLU A 93 -5.13 17.89 13.55
N LYS A 94 -5.95 18.86 13.12
CA LYS A 94 -7.06 19.41 13.93
C LYS A 94 -8.38 18.65 13.78
N VAL A 95 -8.46 17.71 12.85
CA VAL A 95 -9.65 16.86 12.65
C VAL A 95 -9.63 15.77 13.73
N GLU A 96 -10.77 15.49 14.34
CA GLU A 96 -10.89 14.42 15.32
C GLU A 96 -10.73 13.03 14.66
N ASP A 97 -10.18 12.07 15.38
CA ASP A 97 -10.07 10.70 14.88
C ASP A 97 -11.47 10.09 14.71
N ASN A 98 -11.67 9.30 13.66
CA ASN A 98 -12.94 8.65 13.32
C ASN A 98 -14.12 9.59 13.06
N SER A 99 -13.87 10.86 12.70
CA SER A 99 -14.93 11.87 12.55
C SER A 99 -15.25 12.25 11.10
N LEU A 100 -14.41 11.88 10.12
CA LEU A 100 -14.64 12.24 8.71
C LEU A 100 -15.69 11.30 8.10
N PRO A 101 -16.85 11.84 7.67
CA PRO A 101 -17.94 11.01 7.19
C PRO A 101 -17.69 10.50 5.78
N VAL A 102 -18.29 9.36 5.48
CA VAL A 102 -18.20 8.70 4.17
C VAL A 102 -18.55 9.59 2.98
N GLY A 103 -19.50 10.51 3.14
CA GLY A 103 -19.93 11.42 2.06
C GLY A 103 -18.81 12.32 1.54
N LEU A 104 -17.76 12.58 2.34
CA LEU A 104 -16.60 13.33 1.86
C LEU A 104 -15.79 12.55 0.83
N LEU A 105 -15.76 11.22 0.91
CA LEU A 105 -15.05 10.39 -0.06
C LEU A 105 -15.67 10.44 -1.46
N GLU A 106 -16.93 10.88 -1.57
CA GLU A 106 -17.61 11.09 -2.86
C GLU A 106 -17.12 12.35 -3.57
N LEU A 107 -16.51 13.29 -2.84
CA LEU A 107 -15.89 14.47 -3.42
C LEU A 107 -14.65 14.06 -4.23
N LYS A 108 -14.58 14.53 -5.47
CA LYS A 108 -13.46 14.23 -6.39
C LYS A 108 -12.09 14.57 -5.80
N SER A 109 -12.01 15.61 -4.98
CA SER A 109 -10.78 16.03 -4.30
C SER A 109 -10.33 14.99 -3.25
N PHE A 110 -11.25 14.42 -2.48
CA PHE A 110 -10.94 13.37 -1.51
C PHE A 110 -10.62 12.04 -2.17
N GLY A 111 -11.25 11.70 -3.30
CA GLY A 111 -10.88 10.49 -4.05
C GLY A 111 -9.48 10.54 -4.66
N LYS A 112 -9.02 11.73 -5.10
CA LYS A 112 -7.71 11.90 -5.75
C LYS A 112 -6.53 11.90 -4.78
N ALA A 113 -6.69 12.42 -3.57
CA ALA A 113 -5.56 12.63 -2.67
C ALA A 113 -4.89 11.32 -2.24
N PRO A 114 -5.63 10.25 -1.86
CA PRO A 114 -5.04 8.95 -1.61
C PRO A 114 -4.36 8.32 -2.83
N GLN A 115 -4.88 8.58 -4.04
CA GLN A 115 -4.27 8.10 -5.29
C GLN A 115 -2.95 8.81 -5.60
N ASN A 116 -2.88 10.12 -5.34
CA ASN A 116 -1.63 10.88 -5.43
C ASN A 116 -0.64 10.45 -4.35
N LEU A 117 -1.10 10.20 -3.11
CA LEU A 117 -0.24 9.64 -2.06
C LEU A 117 0.30 8.26 -2.45
N ARG A 118 -0.51 7.38 -3.04
CA ARG A 118 -0.05 6.10 -3.58
C ARG A 118 1.12 6.30 -4.56
N TYR A 119 1.03 7.29 -5.46
CA TYR A 119 2.14 7.62 -6.36
C TYR A 119 3.40 8.04 -5.59
N VAL A 120 3.26 8.87 -4.55
CA VAL A 120 4.39 9.24 -3.69
C VAL A 120 5.00 8.00 -3.04
N LEU A 121 4.18 7.10 -2.47
CA LEU A 121 4.64 5.89 -1.78
C LEU A 121 5.40 4.92 -2.67
N ILE A 122 4.98 4.77 -3.94
CA ILE A 122 5.53 3.76 -4.85
C ILE A 122 6.62 4.33 -5.75
N ASN A 123 6.38 5.52 -6.32
CA ASN A 123 7.16 6.03 -7.45
C ASN A 123 8.11 7.18 -7.07
N CYS A 124 7.96 7.81 -5.90
CA CYS A 124 8.88 8.86 -5.49
C CYS A 124 10.27 8.27 -5.17
N PRO A 125 11.37 8.75 -5.77
CA PRO A 125 12.72 8.22 -5.50
C PRO A 125 13.23 8.59 -4.11
N LEU A 126 12.71 9.66 -3.51
CA LEU A 126 13.17 10.20 -2.25
C LEU A 126 12.56 9.46 -1.05
N GLN A 127 13.39 8.72 -0.32
CA GLN A 127 12.93 7.88 0.80
C GLN A 127 12.25 8.67 1.92
N HIS A 128 12.75 9.86 2.24
CA HIS A 128 12.16 10.70 3.30
C HIS A 128 10.74 11.15 2.93
N LEU A 129 10.46 11.44 1.65
CA LEU A 129 9.12 11.75 1.17
C LEU A 129 8.19 10.53 1.19
N ARG A 130 8.69 9.35 0.81
CA ARG A 130 7.91 8.10 0.95
C ARG A 130 7.50 7.85 2.40
N LYS A 131 8.44 8.05 3.34
CA LYS A 131 8.17 7.89 4.78
C LYS A 131 7.14 8.90 5.28
N SER A 132 7.29 10.17 4.94
CA SER A 132 6.31 11.22 5.29
C SER A 132 4.94 10.93 4.67
N GLY A 133 4.91 10.52 3.40
CA GLY A 133 3.66 10.16 2.72
C GLY A 133 2.94 9.00 3.39
N LEU A 134 3.66 8.03 3.94
CA LEU A 134 3.05 6.91 4.67
C LEU A 134 2.45 7.36 6.01
N GLN A 135 3.10 8.31 6.69
CA GLN A 135 2.57 8.92 7.91
C GLN A 135 1.28 9.68 7.63
N ASP A 136 1.26 10.51 6.58
CA ASP A 136 0.06 11.26 6.18
C ASP A 136 -1.05 10.33 5.69
N PHE A 137 -0.70 9.23 5.01
CA PHE A 137 -1.65 8.20 4.60
C PHE A 137 -2.33 7.53 5.80
N GLN A 138 -1.56 7.17 6.84
CA GLN A 138 -2.12 6.62 8.07
C GLN A 138 -2.93 7.66 8.85
N LEU A 139 -2.45 8.90 8.91
CA LEU A 139 -3.17 9.99 9.56
C LEU A 139 -4.54 10.19 8.90
N PHE A 140 -4.60 10.19 7.57
CA PHE A 140 -5.85 10.25 6.83
C PHE A 140 -6.78 9.10 7.18
N ILE A 141 -6.29 7.85 7.18
CA ILE A 141 -7.08 6.67 7.58
C ILE A 141 -7.65 6.82 8.99
N ASN A 142 -6.85 7.32 9.94
CA ASN A 142 -7.28 7.49 11.34
C ASN A 142 -8.42 8.50 11.48
N LYS A 143 -8.50 9.50 10.60
CA LYS A 143 -9.57 10.51 10.61
C LYS A 143 -10.89 10.01 10.03
N LEU A 144 -10.88 8.98 9.18
CA LEU A 144 -12.09 8.42 8.57
C LEU A 144 -12.96 7.70 9.61
N ASP A 145 -14.28 7.90 9.56
CA ASP A 145 -15.21 7.07 10.34
C ASP A 145 -15.21 5.59 9.86
N ALA A 146 -15.93 4.71 10.56
CA ALA A 146 -15.92 3.28 10.25
C ALA A 146 -16.45 2.95 8.84
N GLU A 147 -17.49 3.64 8.37
CA GLU A 147 -18.04 3.42 7.02
C GLU A 147 -17.06 3.93 5.95
N ALA A 148 -16.49 5.11 6.18
CA ALA A 148 -15.52 5.74 5.31
C ALA A 148 -14.26 4.88 5.18
N LYS A 149 -13.74 4.35 6.30
CA LYS A 149 -12.62 3.39 6.29
C LYS A 149 -12.96 2.16 5.47
N HIS A 150 -14.13 1.57 5.66
CA HIS A 150 -14.56 0.38 4.91
C HIS A 150 -14.59 0.62 3.40
N LYS A 151 -15.27 1.70 2.96
CA LYS A 151 -15.31 2.08 1.53
C LYS A 151 -13.92 2.41 0.99
N PHE A 152 -13.11 3.10 1.79
CA PHE A 152 -11.74 3.46 1.43
C PHE A 152 -10.86 2.21 1.23
N PHE A 153 -10.86 1.27 2.18
CA PHE A 153 -10.11 0.02 2.08
C PHE A 153 -10.54 -0.80 0.87
N ARG A 154 -11.84 -0.90 0.62
CA ARG A 154 -12.39 -1.56 -0.58
C ARG A 154 -11.89 -0.91 -1.87
N CYS A 155 -11.83 0.42 -1.94
CA CYS A 155 -11.29 1.15 -3.08
C CYS A 155 -9.79 0.87 -3.27
N MET A 156 -9.00 0.94 -2.19
CA MET A 156 -7.56 0.75 -2.27
C MET A 156 -7.19 -0.69 -2.66
N LEU A 157 -7.87 -1.71 -2.14
CA LEU A 157 -7.66 -3.11 -2.52
C LEU A 157 -7.99 -3.39 -3.99
N LYS A 158 -8.89 -2.62 -4.60
CA LYS A 158 -9.29 -2.79 -6.01
C LYS A 158 -8.45 -1.99 -7.00
N THR A 159 -7.86 -0.88 -6.57
CA THR A 159 -7.26 0.12 -7.48
C THR A 159 -5.75 0.26 -7.32
N SER A 160 -5.18 -0.17 -6.19
CA SER A 160 -3.77 0.13 -5.91
C SER A 160 -2.78 -0.73 -6.70
N ASN A 161 -3.12 -1.96 -7.09
CA ASN A 161 -2.27 -2.84 -7.91
C ASN A 161 -0.81 -2.88 -7.42
N HIS A 162 -0.61 -2.88 -6.10
CA HIS A 162 0.72 -2.86 -5.49
C HIS A 162 0.70 -3.61 -4.16
N ALA A 163 1.35 -4.77 -4.13
CA ALA A 163 1.30 -5.70 -3.00
C ALA A 163 1.62 -5.05 -1.66
N GLY A 164 2.64 -4.19 -1.58
CA GLY A 164 2.99 -3.51 -0.33
C GLY A 164 1.95 -2.49 0.17
N VAL A 165 1.21 -1.84 -0.74
CA VAL A 165 0.13 -0.91 -0.36
C VAL A 165 -1.09 -1.70 0.05
N GLU A 166 -1.43 -2.76 -0.69
CA GLU A 166 -2.53 -3.66 -0.35
C GLU A 166 -2.29 -4.34 0.99
N ALA A 167 -1.07 -4.83 1.27
CA ALA A 167 -0.65 -5.35 2.56
C ALA A 167 -0.88 -4.31 3.68
N TYR A 168 -0.50 -3.05 3.45
CA TYR A 168 -0.73 -1.99 4.42
C TYR A 168 -2.22 -1.74 4.72
N ILE A 169 -3.08 -1.89 3.71
CA ILE A 169 -4.54 -1.83 3.88
C ILE A 169 -5.04 -3.05 4.66
N VAL A 170 -4.58 -4.26 4.34
CA VAL A 170 -4.92 -5.49 5.09
C VAL A 170 -4.55 -5.36 6.57
N LYS A 171 -3.37 -4.80 6.86
CA LYS A 171 -2.93 -4.50 8.23
C LYS A 171 -3.88 -3.53 8.93
N ASN A 172 -4.33 -2.48 8.25
CA ASN A 172 -5.30 -1.53 8.80
C ASN A 172 -6.67 -2.17 9.03
N ILE A 173 -7.13 -3.05 8.13
CA ILE A 173 -8.36 -3.83 8.32
C ILE A 173 -8.27 -4.66 9.61
N LYS A 174 -7.15 -5.38 9.81
CA LYS A 174 -6.90 -6.13 11.05
C LYS A 174 -6.94 -5.23 12.29
N ASN A 175 -6.37 -4.02 12.22
CA ASN A 175 -6.40 -3.06 13.32
C ASN A 175 -7.83 -2.60 13.64
N GLU A 176 -8.65 -2.30 12.63
CA GLU A 176 -10.04 -1.90 12.84
C GLU A 176 -10.89 -3.03 13.42
N ILE A 177 -10.69 -4.27 12.98
CA ILE A 177 -11.31 -5.46 13.58
C ILE A 177 -10.90 -5.57 15.05
N GLN A 178 -9.60 -5.47 15.35
CA GLN A 178 -9.11 -5.53 16.72
C GLN A 178 -9.67 -4.42 17.61
N SER A 179 -9.75 -3.19 17.11
CA SER A 179 -10.33 -2.05 17.85
C SER A 179 -11.83 -2.26 18.08
N SER A 180 -12.54 -2.76 17.08
CA SER A 180 -13.97 -3.07 17.19
C SER A 180 -14.23 -4.15 18.25
N MET A 181 -13.38 -5.17 18.31
CA MET A 181 -13.41 -6.24 19.31
C MET A 181 -13.18 -5.78 20.76
N LYS A 182 -12.54 -4.61 20.96
CA LYS A 182 -12.17 -4.06 22.27
C LYS A 182 -13.15 -3.02 22.84
N GLY A 183 -14.21 -2.66 22.10
CA GLY A 183 -15.23 -1.71 22.59
C GLY A 183 -15.83 -0.79 21.53
N ASN A 184 -15.21 -0.68 20.35
CA ASN A 184 -15.70 0.16 19.26
C ASN A 184 -16.51 -0.66 18.23
N ALA A 185 -17.38 -1.54 18.72
CA ALA A 185 -18.09 -2.48 17.88
C ALA A 185 -18.93 -1.74 16.83
N ASN A 186 -18.77 -2.12 15.58
CA ASN A 186 -19.51 -1.57 14.46
C ASN A 186 -19.74 -2.65 13.40
N LYS A 187 -20.80 -2.49 12.61
CA LYS A 187 -21.19 -3.47 11.60
C LYS A 187 -20.15 -3.65 10.48
N TRP A 188 -19.31 -2.64 10.22
CA TRP A 188 -18.34 -2.63 9.13
C TRP A 188 -17.14 -3.56 9.37
N PHE A 189 -16.75 -3.73 10.64
CA PHE A 189 -15.56 -4.53 11.01
C PHE A 189 -15.84 -5.66 12.01
N LEU A 190 -17.09 -5.81 12.46
CA LEU A 190 -17.55 -6.96 13.26
C LEU A 190 -18.88 -7.55 12.79
N GLY A 191 -19.50 -6.97 11.76
CA GLY A 191 -20.78 -7.42 11.22
C GLY A 191 -20.65 -8.04 9.82
N PRO A 192 -21.78 -8.37 9.19
CA PRO A 192 -21.82 -8.97 7.85
C PRO A 192 -21.11 -8.15 6.77
N ASP A 193 -21.05 -6.83 6.94
CA ASP A 193 -20.35 -5.92 6.03
C ASP A 193 -18.83 -6.17 5.98
N LEU A 194 -18.25 -6.90 6.95
CA LEU A 194 -16.86 -7.32 6.90
C LEU A 194 -16.60 -8.33 5.77
N LEU A 195 -17.57 -9.19 5.43
CA LEU A 195 -17.38 -10.29 4.48
C LEU A 195 -16.98 -9.81 3.08
N PRO A 196 -17.66 -8.82 2.45
CA PRO A 196 -17.22 -8.25 1.17
C PRO A 196 -15.80 -7.68 1.18
N LEU A 197 -15.31 -7.27 2.34
CA LEU A 197 -13.93 -6.78 2.48
C LEU A 197 -12.95 -7.96 2.55
N LEU A 198 -13.30 -9.02 3.31
CA LEU A 198 -12.49 -10.23 3.39
C LEU A 198 -12.41 -10.98 2.07
N GLU A 199 -13.48 -10.98 1.25
CA GLU A 199 -13.43 -11.54 -0.12
C GLU A 199 -12.37 -10.87 -1.00
N LEU A 200 -12.15 -9.56 -0.82
CA LEU A 200 -11.10 -8.83 -1.56
C LEU A 200 -9.70 -9.10 -1.02
N VAL A 201 -9.59 -9.37 0.28
CA VAL A 201 -8.32 -9.66 0.95
C VAL A 201 -7.86 -11.09 0.68
N LEU A 202 -8.78 -12.05 0.78
CA LEU A 202 -8.57 -13.49 0.61
C LEU A 202 -8.72 -13.89 -0.87
N HIS A 203 -8.00 -13.18 -1.73
CA HIS A 203 -8.04 -13.39 -3.18
C HIS A 203 -6.62 -13.29 -3.77
N LEU A 204 -6.34 -14.18 -4.74
CA LEU A 204 -5.14 -14.15 -5.56
C LEU A 204 -5.49 -13.70 -6.98
N PRO A 205 -4.90 -12.61 -7.50
CA PRO A 205 -5.32 -11.95 -8.73
C PRO A 205 -5.28 -12.84 -9.99
N GLN A 206 -4.32 -13.77 -10.09
CA GLN A 206 -4.24 -14.75 -11.18
C GLN A 206 -4.46 -16.19 -10.68
N GLY A 207 -5.10 -16.36 -9.53
CA GLY A 207 -5.28 -17.68 -8.92
C GLY A 207 -3.95 -18.39 -8.71
N ALA A 208 -3.85 -19.63 -9.18
CA ALA A 208 -2.66 -20.46 -9.05
C ALA A 208 -1.43 -19.95 -9.84
N GLU A 209 -1.64 -19.09 -10.84
CA GLU A 209 -0.56 -18.50 -11.66
C GLU A 209 0.00 -17.20 -11.06
N THR A 210 -0.50 -16.77 -9.90
CA THR A 210 -0.02 -15.56 -9.23
C THR A 210 1.46 -15.69 -8.87
N ASP A 211 2.27 -14.70 -9.23
CA ASP A 211 3.65 -14.63 -8.75
C ASP A 211 3.68 -14.35 -7.24
N LEU A 212 4.04 -15.37 -6.48
CA LEU A 212 4.13 -15.33 -5.02
C LEU A 212 5.19 -14.35 -4.51
N LEU A 213 6.32 -14.21 -5.19
CA LEU A 213 7.40 -13.33 -4.74
C LEU A 213 7.01 -11.87 -4.89
N THR A 214 6.42 -11.51 -6.03
CA THR A 214 5.91 -10.15 -6.26
C THR A 214 4.77 -9.78 -5.30
N ASN A 215 4.00 -10.77 -4.83
CA ASN A 215 2.85 -10.57 -3.94
C ASN A 215 3.12 -10.94 -2.47
N MET A 216 4.38 -11.18 -2.09
CA MET A 216 4.70 -11.79 -0.80
C MET A 216 4.19 -10.98 0.40
N ASP A 217 4.33 -9.65 0.35
CA ASP A 217 3.90 -8.76 1.44
C ASP A 217 2.38 -8.88 1.67
N LYS A 218 1.60 -8.87 0.58
CA LYS A 218 0.15 -8.98 0.65
C LYS A 218 -0.27 -10.35 1.14
N ILE A 219 0.31 -11.42 0.59
CA ILE A 219 -0.04 -12.81 0.94
C ILE A 219 0.26 -13.05 2.42
N MET A 220 1.43 -12.63 2.90
CA MET A 220 1.80 -12.80 4.31
C MET A 220 0.89 -12.00 5.24
N GLU A 221 0.55 -10.75 4.92
CA GLU A 221 -0.36 -9.96 5.75
C GLU A 221 -1.79 -10.53 5.72
N THR A 222 -2.26 -11.03 4.57
CA THR A 222 -3.55 -11.74 4.43
C THR A 222 -3.59 -13.00 5.29
N LEU A 223 -2.56 -13.85 5.23
CA LEU A 223 -2.46 -15.05 6.06
C LEU A 223 -2.41 -14.69 7.55
N ASN A 224 -1.70 -13.63 7.93
CA ASN A 224 -1.64 -13.15 9.31
C ASN A 224 -2.98 -12.60 9.81
N LEU A 225 -3.76 -11.91 8.96
CA LEU A 225 -5.13 -11.51 9.27
C LEU A 225 -6.01 -12.74 9.49
N LEU A 226 -5.98 -13.70 8.57
CA LEU A 226 -6.78 -14.93 8.66
C LEU A 226 -6.46 -15.70 9.95
N ARG A 227 -5.17 -15.87 10.26
CA ARG A 227 -4.71 -16.49 11.52
C ARG A 227 -5.27 -15.76 12.74
N TYR A 228 -5.26 -14.42 12.72
CA TYR A 228 -5.80 -13.60 13.80
C TYR A 228 -7.30 -13.83 14.00
N LEU A 229 -8.09 -13.85 12.90
CA LEU A 229 -9.54 -14.07 12.96
C LEU A 229 -9.89 -15.44 13.56
N LEU A 230 -9.15 -16.49 13.17
CA LEU A 230 -9.39 -17.86 13.66
C LEU A 230 -9.01 -18.04 15.14
N ILE A 231 -7.98 -17.33 15.61
CA ILE A 231 -7.62 -17.32 17.04
C ILE A 231 -8.69 -16.61 17.87
N ARG A 232 -9.33 -15.57 17.32
CA ARG A 232 -10.36 -14.73 17.98
C ARG A 232 -11.80 -15.14 17.63
N ASP A 233 -11.99 -16.40 17.25
CA ASP A 233 -13.26 -16.97 16.76
C ASP A 233 -14.48 -16.68 17.65
N GLN A 234 -14.34 -16.67 18.98
CA GLN A 234 -15.46 -16.51 19.91
C GLN A 234 -16.31 -15.26 19.67
N GLN A 235 -15.69 -14.15 19.24
CA GLN A 235 -16.41 -12.89 18.99
C GLN A 235 -17.13 -12.88 17.62
N LEU A 236 -16.58 -13.60 16.64
CA LEU A 236 -17.13 -13.72 15.28
C LEU A 236 -18.22 -14.80 15.19
N LYS A 237 -18.14 -15.84 16.03
CA LYS A 237 -19.13 -16.94 16.12
C LYS A 237 -20.52 -16.51 16.58
N SER A 238 -20.69 -15.27 17.04
CA SER A 238 -22.01 -14.72 17.38
C SER A 238 -22.98 -14.72 16.19
N SER A 239 -22.44 -14.72 14.95
CA SER A 239 -23.19 -14.96 13.73
C SER A 239 -22.71 -16.26 13.05
N VAL A 240 -23.55 -17.30 13.11
CA VAL A 240 -23.26 -18.62 12.53
C VAL A 240 -23.06 -18.51 11.01
N GLU A 241 -23.89 -17.71 10.33
CA GLU A 241 -23.80 -17.47 8.89
C GLU A 241 -22.47 -16.80 8.51
N MET A 242 -22.05 -15.78 9.26
CA MET A 242 -20.78 -15.10 9.03
C MET A 242 -19.60 -16.05 9.19
N TRP A 243 -19.61 -16.88 10.25
CA TRP A 243 -18.54 -17.85 10.48
C TRP A 243 -18.46 -18.90 9.37
N LYS A 244 -19.62 -19.42 8.93
CA LYS A 244 -19.69 -20.38 7.82
C LYS A 244 -19.12 -19.78 6.54
N GLU A 245 -19.47 -18.54 6.24
CA GLU A 245 -19.01 -17.85 5.04
C GLU A 245 -17.50 -17.54 5.10
N LEU A 246 -17.00 -17.11 6.26
CA LEU A 246 -15.56 -16.94 6.48
C LEU A 246 -14.79 -18.26 6.24
N CYS A 247 -15.29 -19.38 6.76
CA CYS A 247 -14.69 -20.69 6.53
C CYS A 247 -14.68 -21.06 5.04
N ARG A 248 -15.77 -20.78 4.32
CA ARG A 248 -15.86 -21.01 2.86
C ARG A 248 -14.79 -20.23 2.10
N ILE A 249 -14.67 -18.92 2.36
CA ILE A 249 -13.69 -18.05 1.70
C ILE A 249 -12.26 -18.49 2.05
N LYS A 250 -12.00 -18.80 3.34
CA LYS A 250 -10.74 -19.34 3.83
C LYS A 250 -10.32 -20.59 3.06
N ASP A 251 -11.19 -21.59 2.98
CA ASP A 251 -10.87 -22.89 2.37
C ASP A 251 -10.56 -22.74 0.88
N GLN A 252 -11.32 -21.90 0.18
CA GLN A 252 -11.05 -21.58 -1.23
C GLN A 252 -9.69 -20.90 -1.40
N TYR A 253 -9.38 -19.90 -0.57
CA TYR A 253 -8.12 -19.18 -0.64
C TYR A 253 -6.91 -20.09 -0.34
N LEU A 254 -6.93 -20.82 0.78
CA LEU A 254 -5.81 -21.69 1.20
C LEU A 254 -5.55 -22.80 0.18
N LYS A 255 -6.60 -23.35 -0.44
CA LYS A 255 -6.45 -24.34 -1.51
C LYS A 255 -5.64 -23.79 -2.68
N ILE A 256 -5.94 -22.57 -3.13
CA ILE A 256 -5.22 -21.93 -4.25
C ILE A 256 -3.78 -21.60 -3.83
N VAL A 257 -3.58 -21.05 -2.63
CA VAL A 257 -2.24 -20.73 -2.10
C VAL A 257 -1.34 -21.97 -2.06
N ARG A 258 -1.84 -23.12 -1.59
CA ARG A 258 -1.10 -24.39 -1.58
C ARG A 258 -0.67 -24.85 -2.97
N VAL A 259 -1.58 -24.78 -3.93
CA VAL A 259 -1.27 -25.14 -5.33
C VAL A 259 -0.18 -24.22 -5.87
N CYS A 260 -0.32 -22.91 -5.64
CA CYS A 260 0.63 -21.91 -6.08
C CYS A 260 2.02 -22.14 -5.47
N ILE A 261 2.11 -22.34 -4.14
CA ILE A 261 3.35 -22.68 -3.43
C ILE A 261 3.98 -23.95 -4.01
N SER A 262 3.20 -25.01 -4.21
CA SER A 262 3.70 -26.27 -4.75
C SER A 262 4.29 -26.11 -6.15
N MET A 263 3.59 -25.39 -7.03
CA MET A 263 4.04 -25.11 -8.40
C MET A 263 5.30 -24.25 -8.41
N SER A 264 5.31 -23.14 -7.66
CA SER A 264 6.48 -22.26 -7.57
C SER A 264 7.68 -23.00 -6.98
N ARG A 265 7.51 -23.76 -5.90
CA ARG A 265 8.59 -24.55 -5.31
C ARG A 265 9.16 -25.56 -6.30
N ALA A 266 8.32 -26.29 -7.03
CA ALA A 266 8.77 -27.25 -8.03
C ALA A 266 9.64 -26.57 -9.12
N TYR A 267 9.18 -25.43 -9.62
CA TYR A 267 9.91 -24.63 -10.61
C TYR A 267 11.28 -24.16 -10.08
N TYR A 268 11.31 -23.46 -8.95
CA TYR A 268 12.56 -22.93 -8.38
C TYR A 268 13.54 -24.04 -7.96
N CYS A 269 13.04 -25.19 -7.49
CA CYS A 269 13.87 -26.37 -7.22
C CYS A 269 14.49 -26.96 -8.48
N ALA A 270 13.77 -26.98 -9.61
CA ALA A 270 14.29 -27.47 -10.88
C ALA A 270 15.39 -26.53 -11.43
N GLU A 271 15.14 -25.22 -11.40
CA GLU A 271 16.13 -24.19 -11.79
C GLU A 271 17.41 -24.30 -10.93
N LEU A 272 17.26 -24.50 -9.62
CA LEU A 272 18.39 -24.65 -8.71
C LEU A 272 19.21 -25.93 -8.97
N LYS A 273 18.55 -27.03 -9.40
CA LYS A 273 19.25 -28.26 -9.81
C LYS A 273 20.00 -28.05 -11.13
N SER A 274 19.35 -27.48 -12.14
CA SER A 274 19.97 -27.18 -13.43
C SER A 274 21.18 -26.27 -13.27
N LEU A 275 21.09 -25.22 -12.44
CA LEU A 275 22.22 -24.34 -12.16
C LEU A 275 23.41 -25.08 -11.51
N LYS A 276 23.14 -26.02 -10.58
CA LYS A 276 24.21 -26.84 -9.98
C LYS A 276 24.87 -27.75 -11.01
N GLU A 277 24.09 -28.37 -11.88
CA GLU A 277 24.59 -29.24 -12.95
C GLU A 277 25.46 -28.46 -13.94
N ASP A 278 25.03 -27.26 -14.36
CA ASP A 278 25.79 -26.37 -15.23
C ASP A 278 27.13 -25.94 -14.61
N ILE A 279 27.13 -25.60 -13.32
CA ILE A 279 28.36 -25.24 -12.60
C ILE A 279 29.32 -26.45 -12.56
N GLN A 280 28.80 -27.64 -12.28
CA GLN A 280 29.61 -28.87 -12.26
C GLN A 280 30.16 -29.22 -13.64
N LEU A 281 29.35 -29.06 -14.69
CA LEU A 281 29.74 -29.34 -16.07
C LEU A 281 30.83 -28.38 -16.53
N LYS A 282 30.67 -27.07 -16.31
CA LYS A 282 31.71 -26.06 -16.59
C LYS A 282 33.00 -26.30 -15.80
N ALA A 283 32.90 -26.73 -14.54
CA ALA A 283 34.07 -27.07 -13.73
C ALA A 283 34.80 -28.32 -14.28
N LYS A 284 34.06 -29.30 -14.81
CA LYS A 284 34.63 -30.47 -15.47
C LYS A 284 35.30 -30.10 -16.79
N GLU A 285 34.63 -29.33 -17.63
CA GLU A 285 35.17 -28.82 -18.90
C GLU A 285 36.44 -27.99 -18.68
N ALA A 286 36.47 -27.12 -17.67
CA ALA A 286 37.67 -26.34 -17.34
C ALA A 286 38.85 -27.23 -16.91
N ARG A 287 38.59 -28.32 -16.18
CA ARG A 287 39.61 -29.31 -15.79
C ARG A 287 40.12 -30.10 -17.00
N ASP A 288 39.22 -30.49 -17.90
CA ASP A 288 39.57 -31.25 -19.12
C ASP A 288 40.29 -30.38 -20.15
N ALA A 289 39.91 -29.10 -20.26
CA ALA A 289 40.63 -28.08 -21.02
C ALA A 289 42.03 -27.85 -20.44
N ALA A 290 42.18 -27.64 -19.12
CA ALA A 290 43.49 -27.46 -18.49
C ALA A 290 44.42 -28.68 -18.67
N ARG A 291 43.86 -29.89 -18.74
CA ARG A 291 44.62 -31.11 -19.08
C ARG A 291 45.07 -31.12 -20.54
N SER A 292 44.22 -30.64 -21.46
CA SER A 292 44.53 -30.56 -22.90
C SER A 292 45.46 -29.39 -23.26
N THR A 293 45.38 -28.25 -22.57
CA THR A 293 46.21 -27.05 -22.80
C THR A 293 47.63 -27.20 -22.23
N ARG A 294 47.91 -28.25 -21.44
CA ARG A 294 49.29 -28.60 -21.03
C ARG A 294 50.19 -28.98 -22.21
N LEU A 295 49.64 -29.12 -23.42
CA LEU A 295 50.37 -29.42 -24.65
C LEU A 295 50.49 -28.25 -25.65
N ILE A 296 49.77 -27.12 -25.50
CA ILE A 296 49.94 -25.95 -26.38
C ILE A 296 49.80 -24.65 -25.59
N LYS A 297 50.93 -23.97 -25.45
CA LYS A 297 51.05 -22.64 -24.84
C LYS A 297 50.78 -21.58 -25.90
N THR A 298 49.57 -21.03 -25.96
CA THR A 298 49.33 -19.78 -26.71
C THR A 298 48.33 -18.89 -26.01
N MET A 299 48.78 -17.67 -25.68
CA MET A 299 47.96 -16.57 -25.22
C MET A 299 46.92 -16.21 -26.28
N THR A 300 45.65 -16.10 -25.88
CA THR A 300 44.73 -15.16 -26.52
C THR A 300 43.78 -14.60 -25.47
N THR A 301 43.83 -13.28 -25.36
CA THR A 301 42.84 -12.41 -24.74
C THR A 301 41.57 -12.43 -25.60
N ARG A 302 40.38 -12.51 -24.96
CA ARG A 302 39.19 -11.72 -25.37
C ARG A 302 37.97 -11.93 -24.48
N ASP A 303 37.43 -10.78 -24.09
CA ASP A 303 36.03 -10.34 -24.12
C ASP A 303 34.95 -11.25 -23.55
N VAL A 304 34.64 -10.97 -22.28
CA VAL A 304 33.38 -11.37 -21.65
C VAL A 304 32.32 -10.32 -21.96
N LYS A 305 31.34 -10.67 -22.80
CA LYS A 305 30.02 -10.04 -22.76
C LYS A 305 29.28 -10.59 -21.54
N VAL A 306 29.20 -9.76 -20.50
CA VAL A 306 28.56 -10.05 -19.23
C VAL A 306 27.04 -9.88 -19.37
N SER A 307 26.30 -10.98 -19.18
CA SER A 307 24.97 -10.94 -18.59
C SER A 307 25.11 -10.88 -17.06
N ASN A 308 24.28 -10.07 -16.41
CA ASN A 308 24.63 -9.27 -15.23
C ASN A 308 24.73 -9.95 -13.84
N MET A 309 24.75 -11.28 -13.70
CA MET A 309 24.91 -11.90 -12.37
C MET A 309 25.79 -13.16 -12.37
N SER A 310 26.66 -13.29 -11.37
CA SER A 310 27.48 -14.49 -11.16
C SER A 310 26.63 -15.69 -10.73
N PRO A 311 27.06 -16.93 -11.02
CA PRO A 311 26.31 -18.15 -10.67
C PRO A 311 26.02 -18.27 -9.16
N GLN A 312 26.92 -17.76 -8.31
CA GLN A 312 26.72 -17.73 -6.86
C GLN A 312 25.56 -16.82 -6.45
N VAL A 313 25.43 -15.65 -7.09
CA VAL A 313 24.33 -14.72 -6.82
C VAL A 313 23.01 -15.31 -7.31
N GLN A 314 23.00 -15.93 -8.50
CA GLN A 314 21.80 -16.62 -9.00
C GLN A 314 21.33 -17.72 -8.03
N TYR A 315 22.27 -18.51 -7.53
CA TYR A 315 21.99 -19.55 -6.54
C TYR A 315 21.34 -18.99 -5.27
N GLN A 316 21.89 -17.90 -4.73
CA GLN A 316 21.36 -17.24 -3.53
C GLN A 316 19.95 -16.68 -3.76
N VAL A 317 19.67 -16.10 -4.92
CA VAL A 317 18.34 -15.59 -5.27
C VAL A 317 17.31 -16.72 -5.31
N LEU A 318 17.62 -17.85 -5.97
CA LEU A 318 16.74 -19.02 -6.02
C LEU A 318 16.51 -19.61 -4.62
N GLN A 319 17.55 -19.70 -3.79
CA GLN A 319 17.40 -20.14 -2.39
C GLN A 319 16.52 -19.20 -1.58
N SER A 320 16.70 -17.87 -1.73
CA SER A 320 15.88 -16.88 -1.03
C SER A 320 14.40 -17.02 -1.41
N ALA A 321 14.09 -17.32 -2.67
CA ALA A 321 12.72 -17.57 -3.11
C ALA A 321 12.11 -18.80 -2.42
N LEU A 322 12.86 -19.90 -2.34
CA LEU A 322 12.40 -21.12 -1.66
C LEU A 322 12.11 -20.88 -0.16
N VAL A 323 12.98 -20.15 0.54
CA VAL A 323 12.76 -19.77 1.94
C VAL A 323 11.48 -18.95 2.10
N THR A 324 11.18 -18.04 1.17
CA THR A 324 9.93 -17.27 1.17
C THR A 324 8.71 -18.19 1.03
N PHE A 325 8.77 -19.21 0.17
CA PHE A 325 7.68 -20.19 0.03
C PHE A 325 7.49 -21.03 1.29
N ASP A 326 8.58 -21.46 1.93
CA ASP A 326 8.53 -22.21 3.18
C ASP A 326 7.95 -21.36 4.32
N MET A 327 8.27 -20.05 4.35
CA MET A 327 7.66 -19.12 5.30
C MET A 327 6.14 -19.02 5.08
N MET A 328 5.68 -18.88 3.84
CA MET A 328 4.24 -18.84 3.52
C MET A 328 3.55 -20.15 3.91
N GLU A 329 4.15 -21.29 3.56
CA GLU A 329 3.59 -22.61 3.87
C GLU A 329 3.51 -22.85 5.37
N SER A 330 4.50 -22.42 6.15
CA SER A 330 4.48 -22.55 7.61
C SER A 330 3.26 -21.83 8.24
N VAL A 331 2.87 -20.68 7.69
CA VAL A 331 1.69 -19.94 8.18
C VAL A 331 0.41 -20.62 7.72
N VAL A 332 0.37 -21.15 6.50
CA VAL A 332 -0.77 -21.94 5.99
C VAL A 332 -1.01 -23.15 6.90
N VAL A 333 0.01 -23.95 7.18
CA VAL A 333 -0.07 -25.12 8.07
C VAL A 333 -0.57 -24.70 9.46
N ARG A 334 -0.04 -23.61 10.02
CA ARG A 334 -0.50 -23.11 11.33
C ARG A 334 -1.98 -22.71 11.33
N ILE A 335 -2.48 -22.15 10.23
CA ILE A 335 -3.90 -21.76 10.11
C ILE A 335 -4.81 -22.98 10.16
N GLU A 336 -4.43 -24.07 9.49
CA GLU A 336 -5.25 -25.29 9.47
C GLU A 336 -5.11 -26.11 10.75
N GLU A 337 -3.94 -26.13 11.42
CA GLU A 337 -3.83 -26.62 12.81
C GLU A 337 -4.81 -25.90 13.76
N ILE A 338 -4.87 -24.55 13.70
CA ILE A 338 -5.83 -23.78 14.50
C ILE A 338 -7.27 -24.16 14.14
N THR A 339 -7.54 -24.44 12.87
CA THR A 339 -8.88 -24.84 12.41
C THR A 339 -9.26 -26.20 13.00
N GLU A 340 -8.35 -27.17 12.97
CA GLU A 340 -8.55 -28.52 13.53
C GLU A 340 -8.69 -28.51 15.06
N GLU A 341 -7.84 -27.75 15.77
CA GLU A 341 -7.93 -27.56 17.23
C GLU A 341 -9.29 -26.99 17.68
N LYS A 342 -9.95 -26.21 16.82
CA LYS A 342 -11.25 -25.60 17.10
C LYS A 342 -12.42 -26.53 16.78
N LEU A 343 -12.28 -27.37 15.75
CA LEU A 343 -13.26 -28.41 15.43
C LEU A 343 -13.27 -29.52 16.48
N SER A 344 -12.10 -29.94 16.97
CA SER A 344 -11.98 -30.98 18.00
C SER A 344 -12.53 -30.57 19.37
N LYS A 345 -12.66 -29.26 19.64
CA LYS A 345 -13.31 -28.73 20.86
C LYS A 345 -14.83 -28.60 20.75
N MET A 346 -15.39 -28.80 19.56
CA MET A 346 -16.85 -28.79 19.32
C MET A 346 -17.46 -30.19 19.37
N HIS A 347 -16.62 -31.23 19.37
CA HIS A 347 -16.97 -32.62 19.66
C HIS A 347 -16.49 -32.97 21.06
#